data_AF-A0A497QS08-F1
#
_entry.id   AF-A0A497QS08-F1
#
_cell.length_a   1.000
_cell.length_b   1.000
_cell.length_c   1.000
_cell.angle_alpha   90.00
_cell.angle_beta   90.00
_cell.angle_gamma   90.00
#
_symmetry.space_group_name_H-M   'P 1'
#
loop_
_entity.id
_entity.type
_entity.pdbx_description
1 polymer ?
#
loop_
_entity_poly.entity_id
_entity_poly.type
_entity_poly.pdbx_seq_one_letter_code
_entity_poly.pdbx_strand_id
1 'polypeptide(L)'
;MVKALIAGTIRADHALPTGIALLRKGKSAIDAVEATVRLVEDNEDDWTVGLGGLPNLLGEVELDASIMDGKTLRAGAVAGIKHYKNPISIARKVMEETPHILLVGEGAELFARVMGFQETPLLTQTARDIHQDFLQKKGIVKYPYDTEDTLKLKERYYKSFQHLVKDEKLMSWYRRYVETTHGTVNVLAVDKEQHICCG
;
A
#
# COMPACT_ATOMS: atom_id res chain seq x y z
N MET A 1 -8.93 -32.96 -12.05
CA MET A 1 -7.94 -31.87 -12.19
C MET A 1 -8.50 -30.66 -11.46
N VAL A 2 -7.85 -30.20 -10.39
CA VAL A 2 -8.35 -29.03 -9.64
C VAL A 2 -8.13 -27.77 -10.49
N LYS A 3 -9.11 -26.89 -10.54
CA LYS A 3 -9.01 -25.64 -11.30
C LYS A 3 -8.18 -24.65 -10.49
N ALA A 4 -7.22 -23.99 -11.15
CA ALA A 4 -6.58 -22.81 -10.59
C ALA A 4 -7.64 -21.74 -10.26
N LEU A 5 -7.43 -21.01 -9.18
CA LEU A 5 -8.37 -20.04 -8.62
C LEU A 5 -7.61 -18.76 -8.30
N ILE A 6 -8.27 -17.62 -8.47
CA ILE A 6 -7.83 -16.34 -7.92
C ILE A 6 -9.05 -15.59 -7.40
N ALA A 7 -8.91 -14.98 -6.24
CA ALA A 7 -9.92 -14.15 -5.60
C ALA A 7 -9.24 -12.90 -5.04
N GLY A 8 -9.96 -11.79 -4.97
CA GLY A 8 -9.44 -10.57 -4.38
C GLY A 8 -10.55 -9.71 -3.81
N THR A 9 -10.16 -8.69 -3.05
CA THR A 9 -11.06 -7.64 -2.57
C THR A 9 -11.64 -6.84 -3.75
N ILE A 10 -12.69 -6.05 -3.51
CA ILE A 10 -13.37 -5.27 -4.56
C ILE A 10 -12.42 -4.39 -5.39
N ARG A 11 -11.32 -3.90 -4.80
CA ARG A 11 -10.29 -3.12 -5.49
C ARG A 11 -9.57 -3.90 -6.58
N ALA A 12 -9.44 -5.21 -6.41
CA ALA A 12 -8.80 -6.09 -7.38
C ALA A 12 -9.69 -6.42 -8.59
N ASP A 13 -10.98 -6.08 -8.60
CA ASP A 13 -11.94 -6.58 -9.62
C ASP A 13 -11.45 -6.33 -11.06
N HIS A 14 -11.01 -5.10 -11.34
CA HIS A 14 -10.46 -4.73 -12.64
C HIS A 14 -9.13 -5.41 -12.98
N ALA A 15 -8.40 -5.90 -11.98
CA ALA A 15 -7.09 -6.53 -12.10
C ALA A 15 -7.13 -8.07 -12.11
N LEU A 16 -8.17 -8.69 -11.56
CA LEU A 16 -8.34 -10.15 -11.53
C LEU A 16 -8.18 -10.82 -12.91
N PRO A 17 -8.64 -10.22 -14.05
CA PRO A 17 -8.40 -10.79 -15.37
C PRO A 17 -6.93 -11.05 -15.70
N THR A 18 -6.01 -10.20 -15.20
CA THR A 18 -4.56 -10.36 -15.38
C THR A 18 -4.06 -11.62 -14.66
N GLY A 19 -4.41 -11.79 -13.38
CA GLY A 19 -4.06 -12.99 -12.62
C GLY A 19 -4.67 -14.26 -13.21
N ILE A 20 -5.94 -14.21 -13.64
CA ILE A 20 -6.62 -15.33 -14.33
C ILE A 20 -5.84 -15.74 -15.58
N ALA A 21 -5.40 -14.77 -16.40
CA ALA A 21 -4.65 -15.04 -17.61
C ALA A 21 -3.30 -15.73 -17.32
N LEU A 22 -2.59 -15.31 -16.26
CA LEU A 22 -1.33 -15.92 -15.83
C LEU A 22 -1.54 -17.37 -15.35
N LEU A 23 -2.54 -17.61 -14.50
CA LEU A 23 -2.85 -18.96 -14.01
C LEU A 23 -3.27 -19.89 -15.16
N ARG A 24 -4.03 -19.40 -16.14
CA ARG A 24 -4.39 -20.18 -17.35
C ARG A 24 -3.15 -20.62 -18.13
N LYS A 25 -2.15 -19.75 -18.24
CA LYS A 25 -0.84 -20.03 -18.85
C LYS A 25 0.06 -20.93 -18.00
N GLY A 26 -0.38 -21.36 -16.82
CA GLY A 26 0.39 -22.23 -15.94
C GLY A 26 1.49 -21.50 -15.14
N LYS A 27 1.35 -20.18 -14.94
CA LYS A 27 2.22 -19.44 -14.02
C LYS A 27 1.85 -19.75 -12.56
N SER A 28 2.80 -19.47 -11.67
CA SER A 28 2.68 -19.75 -10.25
C SER A 28 1.64 -18.85 -9.57
N ALA A 29 1.17 -19.27 -8.39
CA ALA A 29 0.26 -18.46 -7.58
C ALA A 29 0.88 -17.11 -7.20
N ILE A 30 2.17 -17.08 -6.87
CA ILE A 30 2.88 -15.85 -6.49
C ILE A 30 3.00 -14.85 -7.64
N ASP A 31 3.28 -15.33 -8.86
CA ASP A 31 3.33 -14.45 -10.04
C ASP A 31 1.95 -13.87 -10.37
N ALA A 32 0.89 -14.66 -10.18
CA ALA A 32 -0.47 -14.20 -10.42
C ALA A 32 -0.93 -13.16 -9.38
N VAL A 33 -0.62 -13.36 -8.10
CA VAL A 33 -0.90 -12.41 -7.01
C VAL A 33 -0.14 -11.10 -7.25
N GLU A 34 1.18 -11.16 -7.40
CA GLU A 34 2.00 -9.95 -7.58
C GLU A 34 1.54 -9.14 -8.79
N ALA A 35 1.33 -9.77 -9.94
CA ALA A 35 0.90 -9.06 -11.14
C ALA A 35 -0.50 -8.43 -11.00
N THR A 36 -1.40 -9.05 -10.23
CA THR A 36 -2.74 -8.53 -9.98
C THR A 36 -2.67 -7.31 -9.07
N VAL A 37 -1.93 -7.40 -7.96
CA VAL A 37 -1.76 -6.30 -7.00
C VAL A 37 -1.04 -5.12 -7.64
N ARG A 38 0.03 -5.36 -8.40
CA ARG A 38 0.77 -4.32 -9.13
C ARG A 38 -0.11 -3.48 -10.06
N LEU A 39 -1.10 -4.11 -10.70
CA LEU A 39 -2.00 -3.36 -11.60
C LEU A 39 -2.89 -2.40 -10.81
N VAL A 40 -3.29 -2.78 -9.58
CA VAL A 40 -4.04 -1.89 -8.69
C VAL A 40 -3.14 -0.79 -8.15
N GLU A 41 -1.89 -1.10 -7.77
CA GLU A 41 -0.90 -0.12 -7.32
C GLU A 41 -0.50 0.90 -8.40
N ASP A 42 -0.53 0.51 -9.66
CA ASP A 42 -0.22 1.37 -10.80
C ASP A 42 -1.43 2.25 -11.23
N ASN A 43 -2.61 2.07 -10.63
CA ASN A 43 -3.83 2.79 -11.00
C ASN A 43 -3.96 4.11 -10.23
N GLU A 44 -3.60 5.23 -10.88
CA GLU A 44 -3.68 6.59 -10.29
C GLU A 44 -5.10 7.03 -9.90
N ASP A 45 -6.13 6.40 -10.48
CA ASP A 45 -7.53 6.66 -10.14
C ASP A 45 -7.95 5.93 -8.84
N ASP A 46 -7.13 4.99 -8.34
CA ASP A 46 -7.32 4.35 -7.04
C ASP A 46 -6.51 5.03 -5.94
N TRP A 47 -7.11 6.06 -5.38
CA TRP A 47 -6.65 6.78 -4.18
C TRP A 47 -6.47 5.95 -2.89
N THR A 48 -6.70 4.63 -2.91
CA THR A 48 -6.52 3.75 -1.73
C THR A 48 -5.31 2.81 -1.80
N VAL A 49 -4.66 2.67 -2.96
CA VAL A 49 -3.55 1.73 -3.14
C VAL A 49 -2.48 2.31 -4.05
N GLY A 50 -1.23 2.28 -3.61
CA GLY A 50 -0.08 2.60 -4.48
C GLY A 50 -0.03 4.05 -4.95
N LEU A 51 0.21 4.23 -6.24
CA LEU A 51 0.36 5.53 -6.88
C LEU A 51 -0.93 6.35 -6.81
N GLY A 52 -0.85 7.60 -6.33
CA GLY A 52 -2.05 8.42 -6.13
C GLY A 52 -2.80 8.12 -4.83
N GLY A 53 -2.28 7.22 -3.98
CA GLY A 53 -2.81 6.97 -2.64
C GLY A 53 -2.94 8.26 -1.81
N LEU A 54 -4.01 8.38 -1.04
CA LEU A 54 -4.20 9.54 -0.16
C LEU A 54 -3.05 9.67 0.85
N PRO A 55 -2.43 10.85 0.98
CA PRO A 55 -1.31 11.03 1.89
C PRO A 55 -1.75 11.10 3.35
N ASN A 56 -0.78 10.94 4.26
CA ASN A 56 -0.96 11.22 5.67
C ASN A 56 -1.19 12.72 5.94
N LEU A 57 -1.41 13.11 7.21
CA LEU A 57 -1.66 14.51 7.60
C LEU A 57 -0.53 15.48 7.19
N LEU A 58 0.68 14.98 6.96
CA LEU A 58 1.80 15.80 6.53
C LEU A 58 1.84 16.02 5.01
N GLY A 59 1.03 15.28 4.25
CA GLY A 59 1.07 15.29 2.78
C GLY A 59 2.02 14.25 2.20
N GLU A 60 2.51 13.31 3.00
CA GLU A 60 3.38 12.22 2.53
C GLU A 60 2.58 10.96 2.24
N VAL A 61 2.83 10.35 1.08
CA VAL A 61 2.25 9.04 0.73
C VAL A 61 3.18 7.96 1.24
N GLU A 62 2.67 7.14 2.16
CA GLU A 62 3.36 6.04 2.80
C GLU A 62 2.60 4.76 2.48
N LEU A 63 3.30 3.75 1.96
CA LEU A 63 2.68 2.51 1.49
C LEU A 63 3.14 1.31 2.32
N ASP A 64 2.24 0.34 2.43
CA ASP A 64 2.46 -0.94 3.09
C ASP A 64 2.10 -2.07 2.12
N ALA A 65 2.87 -3.16 2.12
CA ALA A 65 2.51 -4.38 1.40
C ALA A 65 3.17 -5.61 2.02
N SER A 66 2.55 -6.76 1.81
CA SER A 66 3.09 -8.05 2.22
C SER A 66 2.70 -9.13 1.24
N ILE A 67 3.56 -10.13 1.05
CA ILE A 67 3.27 -11.31 0.23
C ILE A 67 3.73 -12.57 0.97
N MET A 68 2.99 -13.67 0.83
CA MET A 68 3.31 -14.95 1.46
C MET A 68 3.11 -16.10 0.48
N ASP A 69 4.17 -16.90 0.32
CA ASP A 69 4.12 -18.17 -0.40
C ASP A 69 3.70 -19.29 0.55
N GLY A 70 2.50 -19.85 0.34
CA GLY A 70 1.96 -20.94 1.14
C GLY A 70 2.70 -22.26 0.96
N LYS A 71 3.48 -22.45 -0.12
CA LYS A 71 4.28 -23.66 -0.32
C LYS A 71 5.49 -23.70 0.59
N THR A 72 6.23 -22.59 0.66
CA THR A 72 7.49 -22.51 1.42
C THR A 72 7.32 -21.88 2.80
N LEU A 73 6.15 -21.30 3.09
CA LEU A 73 5.87 -20.48 4.27
C LEU A 73 6.78 -19.25 4.39
N ARG A 74 7.50 -18.90 3.32
CA ARG A 74 8.26 -17.64 3.26
C ARG A 74 7.27 -16.49 3.08
N ALA A 75 7.60 -15.37 3.71
CA ALA A 75 6.86 -14.14 3.59
C ALA A 75 7.84 -12.96 3.52
N GLY A 76 7.36 -11.87 2.92
CA GLY A 76 8.08 -10.61 2.89
C GLY A 76 7.10 -9.45 2.95
N ALA A 77 7.53 -8.35 3.52
CA ALA A 77 6.71 -7.19 3.79
C ALA A 77 7.55 -5.91 3.84
N VAL A 78 6.90 -4.81 3.46
CA VAL A 78 7.39 -3.45 3.66
C VAL A 78 6.30 -2.61 4.31
N ALA A 79 6.70 -1.66 5.16
CA ALA A 79 5.75 -0.71 5.74
C ALA A 79 6.32 0.71 5.82
N GLY A 80 5.45 1.70 5.67
CA GLY A 80 5.80 3.12 5.69
C GLY A 80 6.78 3.51 4.58
N ILE A 81 6.81 2.78 3.46
CA ILE A 81 7.74 3.04 2.38
C ILE A 81 7.24 4.22 1.55
N LYS A 82 8.13 5.15 1.21
CA LYS A 82 7.83 6.31 0.36
C LYS A 82 8.52 6.15 -0.99
N HIS A 83 8.09 6.94 -1.96
CA HIS A 83 8.76 7.07 -3.27
C HIS A 83 8.80 5.81 -4.14
N TYR A 84 8.14 4.70 -3.78
CA TYR A 84 8.12 3.49 -4.61
C TYR A 84 6.69 3.00 -4.85
N LYS A 85 6.25 3.04 -6.10
CA LYS A 85 4.84 2.79 -6.43
C LYS A 85 4.39 1.34 -6.28
N ASN A 86 5.30 0.37 -6.28
CA ASN A 86 4.97 -1.06 -6.21
C ASN A 86 5.53 -1.75 -4.95
N PRO A 87 4.99 -1.45 -3.75
CA PRO A 87 5.45 -2.07 -2.51
C PRO A 87 5.29 -3.59 -2.50
N ILE A 88 4.32 -4.20 -3.21
CA ILE A 88 4.17 -5.66 -3.26
C ILE A 88 5.38 -6.37 -3.87
N SER A 89 5.97 -5.78 -4.91
CA SER A 89 7.19 -6.31 -5.54
C SER A 89 8.40 -6.17 -4.63
N ILE A 90 8.46 -5.09 -3.86
CA ILE A 90 9.54 -4.89 -2.88
C ILE A 90 9.39 -5.90 -1.73
N ALA A 91 8.16 -6.12 -1.25
CA ALA A 91 7.84 -7.15 -0.27
C ALA A 91 8.24 -8.55 -0.77
N ARG A 92 7.96 -8.88 -2.04
CA ARG A 92 8.45 -10.12 -2.67
C ARG A 92 9.98 -10.18 -2.66
N LYS A 93 10.66 -9.08 -2.94
CA LYS A 93 12.14 -9.05 -2.87
C LYS A 93 12.69 -9.18 -1.46
N VAL A 94 12.03 -8.63 -0.44
CA VAL A 94 12.38 -8.91 0.96
C VAL A 94 12.31 -10.41 1.24
N MET A 95 11.23 -11.06 0.79
CA MET A 95 11.03 -12.50 0.94
C MET A 95 12.12 -13.32 0.25
N GLU A 96 12.50 -12.96 -0.98
CA GLU A 96 13.43 -13.73 -1.82
C GLU A 96 14.90 -13.54 -1.45
N GLU A 97 15.31 -12.29 -1.19
CA GLU A 97 16.72 -11.87 -1.18
C GLU A 97 17.26 -11.60 0.24
N THR A 98 16.45 -11.75 1.28
CA THR A 98 16.86 -11.48 2.67
C THR A 98 16.47 -12.61 3.61
N PRO A 99 17.13 -12.73 4.79
CA PRO A 99 16.68 -13.61 5.86
C PRO A 99 15.56 -13.00 6.73
N HIS A 100 15.08 -11.80 6.38
CA HIS A 100 14.10 -11.04 7.16
C HIS A 100 12.71 -11.11 6.51
N ILE A 101 11.68 -10.78 7.30
CA ILE A 101 10.28 -10.74 6.83
C ILE A 101 9.82 -9.30 6.58
N LEU A 102 10.16 -8.35 7.44
CA LEU A 102 9.64 -6.99 7.39
C LEU A 102 10.77 -5.97 7.40
N LEU A 103 10.75 -5.07 6.43
CA LEU A 103 11.56 -3.83 6.43
C LEU A 103 10.62 -2.62 6.52
N VAL A 104 11.05 -1.54 7.17
CA VAL A 104 10.19 -0.37 7.40
C VAL A 104 10.90 0.94 7.07
N GLY A 105 10.12 1.93 6.61
CA GLY A 105 10.56 3.30 6.32
C GLY A 105 11.81 3.36 5.44
N GLU A 106 12.75 4.24 5.81
CA GLU A 106 14.00 4.46 5.08
C GLU A 106 14.82 3.19 4.86
N GLY A 107 14.74 2.21 5.78
CA GLY A 107 15.41 0.91 5.62
C GLY A 107 14.83 0.09 4.46
N ALA A 108 13.51 0.13 4.27
CA ALA A 108 12.85 -0.50 3.13
C ALA A 108 13.16 0.25 1.82
N GLU A 109 13.24 1.58 1.86
CA GLU A 109 13.58 2.43 0.71
C GLU A 109 15.00 2.17 0.22
N LEU A 110 15.98 2.11 1.15
CA LEU A 110 17.36 1.78 0.82
C LEU A 110 17.45 0.39 0.17
N PHE A 111 16.74 -0.60 0.74
CA PHE A 111 16.67 -1.94 0.17
C PHE A 111 16.08 -1.91 -1.25
N ALA A 112 14.96 -1.20 -1.46
CA ALA A 112 14.34 -1.06 -2.77
C ALA A 112 15.32 -0.45 -3.80
N ARG A 113 16.06 0.60 -3.41
CA ARG A 113 17.09 1.20 -4.28
C ARG A 113 18.18 0.21 -4.65
N VAL A 114 18.69 -0.56 -3.68
CA VAL A 114 19.74 -1.58 -3.92
C VAL A 114 19.22 -2.71 -4.82
N MET A 115 17.94 -3.08 -4.72
CA MET A 115 17.28 -4.06 -5.59
C MET A 115 16.91 -3.50 -6.99
N GLY A 116 17.22 -2.23 -7.26
CA GLY A 116 17.04 -1.61 -8.59
C GLY A 116 15.66 -1.00 -8.84
N PHE A 117 14.79 -0.90 -7.82
CA PHE A 117 13.51 -0.22 -7.95
C PHE A 117 13.73 1.28 -8.19
N GLN A 118 12.88 1.87 -9.03
CA GLN A 118 12.96 3.28 -9.39
C GLN A 118 12.08 4.13 -8.47
N GLU A 119 12.65 5.22 -7.98
CA GLU A 119 11.89 6.22 -7.23
C GLU A 119 10.86 6.89 -8.15
N THR A 120 9.65 7.02 -7.65
CA THR A 120 8.48 7.57 -8.34
C THR A 120 7.77 8.54 -7.39
N PRO A 121 7.48 9.78 -7.82
CA PRO A 121 6.61 10.66 -7.07
C PRO A 121 5.21 10.05 -6.92
N LEU A 122 4.81 9.72 -5.68
CA LEU A 122 3.55 9.03 -5.41
C LEU A 122 2.34 9.96 -5.34
N LEU A 123 2.56 11.20 -4.89
CA LEU A 123 1.49 12.18 -4.66
C LEU A 123 1.06 12.83 -5.98
N THR A 124 -0.04 12.34 -6.54
CA THR A 124 -0.68 12.94 -7.73
C THR A 124 -1.33 14.29 -7.40
N GLN A 125 -1.62 15.08 -8.44
CA GLN A 125 -2.31 16.37 -8.25
C GLN A 125 -3.70 16.16 -7.62
N THR A 126 -4.45 15.16 -8.08
CA THR A 126 -5.76 14.81 -7.52
C THR A 126 -5.69 14.50 -6.02
N ALA A 127 -4.75 13.64 -5.60
CA ALA A 127 -4.55 13.30 -4.20
C ALA A 127 -4.14 14.51 -3.36
N ARG A 128 -3.31 15.40 -3.91
CA ARG A 128 -2.92 16.67 -3.30
C ARG A 128 -4.12 17.59 -3.10
N ASP A 129 -5.00 17.72 -4.08
CA ASP A 129 -6.16 18.60 -4.00
C ASP A 129 -7.18 18.08 -2.97
N ILE A 130 -7.44 16.77 -2.94
CA ILE A 130 -8.29 16.13 -1.93
C ILE A 130 -7.72 16.34 -0.53
N HIS A 131 -6.41 16.19 -0.35
CA HIS A 131 -5.74 16.45 0.93
C HIS A 131 -5.89 17.91 1.37
N GLN A 132 -5.68 18.87 0.47
CA GLN A 132 -5.82 20.29 0.79
C GLN A 132 -7.25 20.67 1.16
N ASP A 133 -8.24 20.15 0.42
CA ASP A 133 -9.67 20.36 0.73
C ASP A 133 -10.03 19.77 2.11
N PHE A 134 -9.51 18.58 2.43
CA PHE A 134 -9.67 17.98 3.77
C PHE A 134 -9.09 18.88 4.88
N LEU A 135 -7.87 19.38 4.70
CA LEU A 135 -7.23 20.26 5.69
C LEU A 135 -8.04 21.56 5.88
N GLN A 136 -8.50 22.18 4.79
CA GLN A 136 -9.30 23.41 4.83
C GLN A 136 -10.65 23.18 5.54
N LYS A 137 -11.39 22.13 5.16
CA LYS A 137 -12.68 21.79 5.79
C LYS A 137 -12.58 21.51 7.28
N LYS A 138 -11.43 20.98 7.73
CA LYS A 138 -11.17 20.70 9.14
C LYS A 138 -10.46 21.85 9.87
N GLY A 139 -10.23 22.99 9.22
CA GLY A 139 -9.52 24.12 9.82
C GLY A 139 -8.09 23.80 10.26
N ILE A 140 -7.46 22.78 9.67
CA ILE A 140 -6.12 22.33 10.03
C ILE A 140 -5.11 23.28 9.37
N VAL A 141 -4.43 24.09 10.17
CA VAL A 141 -3.43 25.05 9.70
C VAL A 141 -2.16 24.32 9.25
N LYS A 142 -1.75 24.55 7.99
CA LYS A 142 -0.47 24.09 7.45
C LYS A 142 0.66 24.95 8.04
N TYR A 143 1.51 24.38 8.88
CA TYR A 143 2.73 25.04 9.32
C TYR A 143 3.85 24.80 8.29
N PRO A 144 4.61 25.83 7.88
CA PRO A 144 5.66 25.70 6.88
C PRO A 144 6.72 24.67 7.28
N TYR A 145 7.23 23.95 6.28
CA TYR A 145 8.39 23.08 6.42
C TYR A 145 9.64 23.95 6.59
N ASP A 146 10.59 23.45 7.39
CA ASP A 146 11.92 24.00 7.65
C ASP A 146 12.00 25.28 8.49
N THR A 147 12.15 25.06 9.80
CA THR A 147 13.39 25.42 10.51
C THR A 147 13.41 24.72 11.88
N GLU A 148 14.34 23.77 11.99
CA GLU A 148 14.81 23.05 13.18
C GLU A 148 13.83 22.27 14.08
N ASP A 149 14.27 21.03 14.33
CA ASP A 149 13.89 20.00 15.29
C ASP A 149 12.66 19.10 15.04
N THR A 150 12.98 17.80 14.98
CA THR A 150 12.09 16.61 14.99
C THR A 150 11.03 16.65 16.11
N LEU A 151 11.25 17.48 17.15
CA LEU A 151 10.29 17.78 18.21
C LEU A 151 9.03 18.50 17.69
N LYS A 152 9.15 19.43 16.74
CA LYS A 152 8.00 20.14 16.15
C LYS A 152 7.13 19.21 15.30
N LEU A 153 7.70 18.17 14.70
CA LEU A 153 6.96 17.15 13.94
C LEU A 153 6.08 16.30 14.88
N LYS A 154 6.61 15.87 16.02
CA LYS A 154 5.86 15.15 17.07
C LYS A 154 4.78 16.04 17.69
N GLU A 155 5.09 17.31 17.95
CA GLU A 155 4.13 18.28 18.48
C GLU A 155 3.01 18.61 17.46
N ARG A 156 3.33 18.65 16.17
CA ARG A 156 2.37 18.80 15.06
C ARG A 156 1.45 17.59 14.97
N TYR A 157 2.01 16.37 14.94
CA TYR A 157 1.21 15.15 15.00
C TYR A 157 0.30 15.16 16.21
N TYR A 158 0.85 15.48 17.39
CA TYR A 158 0.09 15.54 18.63
C TYR A 158 -1.04 16.57 18.59
N LYS A 159 -0.79 17.82 18.16
CA LYS A 159 -1.82 18.87 18.09
C LYS A 159 -2.90 18.56 17.06
N SER A 160 -2.53 18.07 15.87
CA SER A 160 -3.48 17.67 14.83
C SER A 160 -4.31 16.43 15.25
N PHE A 161 -3.68 15.42 15.85
CA PHE A 161 -4.41 14.26 16.41
C PHE A 161 -5.29 14.68 17.58
N GLN A 162 -4.82 15.55 18.48
CA GLN A 162 -5.61 16.03 19.60
C GLN A 162 -6.88 16.73 19.13
N HIS A 163 -6.81 17.55 18.08
CA HIS A 163 -7.99 18.19 17.51
C HIS A 163 -8.95 17.16 16.90
N LEU A 164 -8.44 16.23 16.07
CA LEU A 164 -9.24 15.16 15.45
C LEU A 164 -9.90 14.22 16.47
N VAL A 165 -9.18 13.83 17.52
CA VAL A 165 -9.65 12.90 18.57
C VAL A 165 -10.60 13.58 19.55
N LYS A 166 -10.48 14.91 19.76
CA LYS A 166 -11.38 15.66 20.64
C LYS A 166 -12.69 16.05 19.97
N ASP A 167 -12.67 16.38 18.67
CA ASP A 167 -13.88 16.81 17.94
C ASP A 167 -14.73 15.65 17.41
N GLU A 168 -14.15 14.48 17.17
CA GLU A 168 -14.90 13.26 16.86
C GLU A 168 -14.30 12.06 17.60
N LYS A 169 -15.14 11.13 18.06
CA LYS A 169 -14.63 9.81 18.51
C LYS A 169 -13.90 9.21 17.31
N LEU A 170 -12.57 9.10 17.33
CA LEU A 170 -11.71 8.55 16.27
C LEU A 170 -12.33 7.37 15.47
N MET A 171 -13.10 6.52 16.16
CA MET A 171 -13.82 5.38 15.60
C MET A 171 -15.06 5.70 14.73
N SER A 172 -15.62 6.91 14.77
CA SER A 172 -16.72 7.36 13.88
C SER A 172 -16.19 7.83 12.53
N TRP A 173 -14.99 8.42 12.49
CA TRP A 173 -14.26 8.69 11.27
C TRP A 173 -13.83 7.38 10.59
N TYR A 174 -13.20 6.47 11.36
CA TYR A 174 -12.80 5.15 10.86
C TYR A 174 -13.99 4.36 10.29
N ARG A 175 -15.15 4.34 10.98
CA ARG A 175 -16.36 3.66 10.48
C ARG A 175 -16.89 4.23 9.17
N ARG A 176 -17.00 5.56 9.04
CA ARG A 176 -17.43 6.19 7.78
C ARG A 176 -16.47 5.89 6.63
N TYR A 177 -15.17 5.89 6.90
CA TYR A 177 -14.16 5.54 5.91
C TYR A 177 -14.32 4.08 5.48
N VAL A 178 -14.41 3.13 6.41
CA VAL A 178 -14.56 1.69 6.09
C VAL A 178 -15.89 1.37 5.40
N GLU A 179 -16.99 2.06 5.74
CA GLU A 179 -18.31 1.84 5.12
C GLU A 179 -18.39 2.35 3.67
N THR A 180 -17.60 3.35 3.31
CA THR A 180 -17.69 4.04 1.99
C THR A 180 -16.48 3.80 1.10
N THR A 181 -15.33 3.50 1.68
CA THR A 181 -14.08 3.21 0.99
C THR A 181 -13.64 1.80 1.35
N HIS A 182 -13.79 0.87 0.41
CA HIS A 182 -13.34 -0.51 0.53
C HIS A 182 -11.79 -0.57 0.41
N GLY A 183 -11.10 0.11 1.33
CA GLY A 183 -9.82 0.79 1.12
C GLY A 183 -8.53 -0.01 1.33
N THR A 184 -8.37 -1.14 0.66
CA THR A 184 -7.08 -1.81 0.40
C THR A 184 -7.27 -2.84 -0.72
N VAL A 185 -6.18 -3.34 -1.30
CA VAL A 185 -6.19 -4.55 -2.15
C VAL A 185 -5.64 -5.75 -1.38
N ASN A 186 -6.27 -6.91 -1.52
CA ASN A 186 -5.73 -8.21 -1.13
C ASN A 186 -6.16 -9.24 -2.16
N VAL A 187 -5.25 -10.11 -2.57
CA VAL A 187 -5.43 -11.13 -3.60
C VAL A 187 -4.91 -12.47 -3.08
N LEU A 188 -5.71 -13.52 -3.26
CA LEU A 188 -5.33 -14.90 -3.00
C LEU A 188 -5.42 -15.71 -4.28
N ALA A 189 -4.41 -16.52 -4.55
CA ALA A 189 -4.39 -17.42 -5.70
C ALA A 189 -4.03 -18.85 -5.30
N VAL A 190 -4.59 -19.81 -6.03
CA VAL A 190 -4.20 -21.22 -6.04
C VAL A 190 -3.86 -21.60 -7.47
N ASP A 191 -2.64 -22.09 -7.70
CA ASP A 191 -2.20 -22.49 -9.05
C ASP A 191 -2.58 -23.93 -9.40
N LYS A 192 -2.20 -24.36 -10.61
CA LYS A 192 -2.50 -25.72 -11.12
C LYS A 192 -1.80 -26.82 -10.31
N GLU A 193 -0.72 -26.50 -9.62
CA GLU A 193 0.04 -27.40 -8.74
C GLU A 193 -0.47 -27.38 -7.30
N GLN A 194 -1.56 -26.64 -7.03
CA GLN A 194 -2.15 -26.46 -5.69
C GLN A 194 -1.26 -25.66 -4.73
N HIS A 195 -0.30 -24.89 -5.23
CA HIS A 195 0.39 -23.91 -4.41
C HIS A 195 -0.49 -22.69 -4.21
N ILE A 196 -0.43 -22.12 -3.00
CA ILE A 196 -1.25 -21.00 -2.58
C ILE A 196 -0.34 -19.79 -2.37
N CYS A 197 -0.79 -18.61 -2.75
CA CYS A 197 -0.15 -17.34 -2.40
C CYS A 197 -1.22 -16.33 -1.98
N CYS A 198 -0.88 -15.45 -1.04
CA CYS A 198 -1.65 -14.24 -0.78
C CYS A 198 -0.73 -13.01 -0.79
N GLY A 199 -1.30 -11.84 -1.11
CA GLY A 199 -0.60 -10.56 -1.14
C GLY A 199 -1.51 -9.39 -1.49
#